data_AF-A0A341EQS9-F1
#
_entry.id   AF-A0A341EQS9-F1
#
_cell.length_a   1.000
_cell.length_b   1.000
_cell.length_c   1.000
_cell.angle_alpha   90.00
_cell.angle_beta   90.00
_cell.angle_gamma   90.00
#
_symmetry.space_group_name_H-M   'P 1'
#
loop_
_entity.id
_entity.type
_entity.pdbx_description
1 polymer ?
#
loop_
_entity_poly.entity_id
_entity_poly.type
_entity_poly.pdbx_seq_one_letter_code
_entity_poly.pdbx_strand_id
1 'polypeptide(L)'
;MFDTMTLTKIAAGVFGAWLVLLLGKWAGEEIYHADAHGEASYVIEVADAGGDEGGEEIDFTAVMAEGDADSGSKVFRKCAACHKVDGSNAVGPHLDGVVDRDIASVDGFGYSGALTSLEGAWTPEELSAFLTSPKGYAPGTTMGFAGLRKVEDRADVIAYLQSVSN
;
A
#
# COMPACT_ATOMS: atom_id res chain seq x y z
N MET A 1 -16.92 52.26 13.13
CA MET A 1 -18.03 52.33 12.17
C MET A 1 -17.44 51.96 10.82
N PHE A 2 -17.61 50.71 10.37
CA PHE A 2 -17.15 50.31 9.04
C PHE A 2 -18.05 50.98 8.00
N ASP A 3 -17.45 51.73 7.07
CA ASP A 3 -18.19 52.34 5.98
C ASP A 3 -18.69 51.23 5.02
N THR A 4 -19.96 51.32 4.62
CA THR A 4 -20.63 50.44 3.66
C THR A 4 -19.79 50.25 2.39
N MET A 5 -19.09 51.29 1.95
CA MET A 5 -18.19 51.23 0.79
C MET A 5 -16.97 50.33 1.02
N THR A 6 -16.43 50.30 2.24
CA THR A 6 -15.28 49.44 2.58
C THR A 6 -15.71 47.98 2.70
N LEU A 7 -16.87 47.71 3.31
CA LEU A 7 -17.42 46.36 3.41
C LEU A 7 -17.70 45.74 2.02
N THR A 8 -18.22 46.55 1.10
CA THR A 8 -18.54 46.12 -0.26
C THR A 8 -17.28 45.73 -1.05
N LYS A 9 -16.20 46.50 -0.90
CA LYS A 9 -14.90 46.19 -1.53
C LYS A 9 -14.26 44.92 -0.97
N ILE A 10 -14.34 44.70 0.33
CA ILE A 10 -13.83 43.48 0.97
C ILE A 10 -14.62 42.27 0.49
N ALA A 11 -15.95 42.34 0.49
CA ALA A 11 -16.80 41.26 0.01
C ALA A 11 -16.51 40.93 -1.46
N ALA A 12 -16.42 41.94 -2.32
CA ALA A 12 -16.07 41.76 -3.73
C ALA A 12 -14.68 41.11 -3.92
N GLY A 13 -13.69 41.48 -3.09
CA GLY A 13 -12.37 40.86 -3.12
C GLY A 13 -12.39 39.38 -2.73
N VAL A 14 -13.13 39.03 -1.68
CA VAL A 14 -13.28 37.63 -1.23
C VAL A 14 -14.01 36.79 -2.28
N PHE A 15 -15.13 37.28 -2.81
CA PHE A 15 -15.87 36.56 -3.85
C PHE A 15 -15.10 36.45 -5.16
N GLY A 16 -14.34 37.48 -5.54
CA GLY A 16 -13.47 37.45 -6.71
C GLY A 16 -12.35 36.41 -6.56
N ALA A 17 -11.66 36.39 -5.42
CA ALA A 17 -10.64 35.38 -5.14
C ALA A 17 -11.22 33.96 -5.13
N TRP A 18 -12.40 33.78 -4.52
CA TRP A 18 -13.05 32.47 -4.50
C TRP A 18 -13.47 32.00 -5.88
N LEU A 19 -14.01 32.89 -6.72
CA LEU A 19 -14.37 32.58 -8.10
C LEU A 19 -13.15 32.13 -8.92
N VAL A 20 -12.00 32.79 -8.74
CA VAL A 20 -10.74 32.39 -9.41
C VAL A 20 -10.33 30.98 -8.99
N LEU A 21 -10.45 30.62 -7.71
CA LEU A 21 -10.14 29.27 -7.25
C LEU A 21 -11.10 28.22 -7.81
N LEU A 22 -12.40 28.52 -7.89
CA LEU A 22 -13.40 27.61 -8.45
C LEU A 22 -13.18 27.38 -9.95
N LEU A 23 -12.88 28.45 -10.70
CA LEU A 23 -12.57 28.35 -12.12
C LEU A 23 -11.25 27.62 -12.36
N GLY A 24 -10.24 27.83 -11.51
CA GLY A 24 -8.98 27.10 -11.56
C GLY A 24 -9.16 25.60 -11.29
N LYS A 25 -10.01 25.23 -10.33
CA LYS A 25 -10.39 23.83 -10.07
C LYS A 25 -11.09 23.21 -11.28
N TRP A 26 -12.12 23.88 -11.81
CA TRP A 26 -12.87 23.40 -12.96
C TRP A 26 -11.98 23.24 -14.21
N ALA A 27 -11.13 24.23 -14.50
CA ALA A 27 -10.16 24.15 -15.58
C ALA A 27 -9.11 23.05 -15.33
N GLY A 28 -8.74 22.83 -14.07
CA GLY A 28 -7.87 21.71 -13.68
C GLY A 28 -8.53 20.36 -13.95
N GLU A 29 -9.79 20.18 -13.56
CA GLU A 29 -10.55 18.96 -13.89
C GLU A 29 -10.67 18.78 -15.40
N GLU A 30 -10.94 19.84 -16.17
CA GLU A 30 -11.03 19.76 -17.64
C GLU A 30 -9.71 19.42 -18.35
N ILE A 31 -8.62 20.06 -17.93
CA ILE A 31 -7.30 19.87 -18.55
C ILE A 31 -6.67 18.54 -18.12
N TYR A 32 -6.94 18.10 -16.89
CA TYR A 32 -6.39 16.89 -16.30
C TYR A 32 -7.46 15.80 -16.15
N HIS A 33 -8.44 15.74 -17.05
CA HIS A 33 -9.27 14.55 -17.22
C HIS A 33 -8.36 13.38 -17.57
N ALA A 34 -7.94 12.65 -16.54
CA ALA A 34 -7.49 11.29 -16.68
C ALA A 34 -8.75 10.44 -16.84
N ASP A 35 -9.40 10.56 -18.00
CA ASP A 35 -10.19 9.46 -18.52
C ASP A 35 -9.26 8.24 -18.48
N ALA A 36 -9.62 7.26 -17.66
CA ALA A 36 -9.01 5.95 -17.75
C ALA A 36 -9.06 5.55 -19.23
N HIS A 37 -7.87 5.30 -19.79
CA HIS A 37 -7.66 5.13 -21.22
C HIS A 37 -8.77 4.31 -21.88
N GLY A 38 -9.24 4.82 -23.03
CA GLY A 38 -10.25 4.21 -23.88
C GLY A 38 -9.95 2.75 -24.22
N GLU A 39 -11.00 2.08 -24.69
CA GLU A 39 -11.10 0.65 -25.01
C GLU A 39 -9.76 -0.03 -25.38
N ALA A 40 -9.38 -1.02 -24.57
CA ALA A 40 -8.20 -1.83 -24.81
C ALA A 40 -8.37 -2.59 -26.14
N SER A 41 -7.55 -2.26 -27.14
CA SER A 41 -7.60 -2.86 -28.48
C SER A 41 -7.06 -4.29 -28.56
N TYR A 42 -6.59 -4.85 -27.45
CA TYR A 42 -6.41 -6.29 -27.29
C TYR A 42 -6.69 -6.68 -25.84
N VAL A 43 -7.60 -7.62 -25.66
CA VAL A 43 -7.94 -8.22 -24.37
C VAL A 43 -6.94 -9.36 -24.14
N ILE A 44 -6.04 -9.20 -23.18
CA ILE A 44 -5.52 -10.34 -22.43
C ILE A 44 -6.56 -10.53 -21.33
N GLU A 45 -7.28 -11.65 -21.34
CA GLU A 45 -8.24 -11.96 -20.30
C GLU A 45 -7.50 -12.10 -18.96
N VAL A 46 -7.49 -11.03 -18.20
CA VAL A 46 -7.29 -11.02 -16.76
C VAL A 46 -8.61 -10.51 -16.21
N ALA A 47 -9.29 -11.36 -15.43
CA ALA A 47 -10.54 -11.04 -14.80
C ALA A 47 -10.44 -9.71 -14.04
N ASP A 48 -11.49 -8.93 -14.22
CA ASP A 48 -11.67 -7.52 -13.91
C ASP A 48 -11.15 -7.10 -12.52
N ALA A 49 -10.30 -6.07 -12.50
CA ALA A 49 -9.99 -5.29 -11.32
C ALA A 49 -10.74 -3.95 -11.40
N GLY A 50 -12.03 -4.01 -11.09
CA GLY A 50 -12.94 -2.87 -10.99
C GLY A 50 -13.84 -3.06 -9.77
N GLY A 51 -13.67 -2.20 -8.76
CA GLY A 51 -14.20 -2.37 -7.42
C GLY A 51 -15.72 -2.53 -7.36
N ASP A 52 -16.13 -3.61 -6.68
CA ASP A 52 -17.41 -3.72 -6.00
C ASP A 52 -17.16 -3.56 -4.49
N GLU A 53 -17.80 -2.57 -3.87
CA GLU A 53 -17.97 -2.50 -2.42
C GLU A 53 -19.03 -3.53 -1.99
N GLY A 54 -18.71 -4.79 -2.21
CA GLY A 54 -19.49 -5.97 -1.89
C GLY A 54 -18.52 -7.12 -1.69
N GLY A 55 -17.76 -7.04 -0.60
CA GLY A 55 -16.74 -8.03 -0.26
C GLY A 55 -17.34 -9.43 -0.17
N GLU A 56 -17.20 -10.20 -1.24
CA GLU A 56 -16.92 -11.62 -1.11
C GLU A 56 -15.58 -11.67 -0.36
N GLU A 57 -15.60 -12.21 0.86
CA GLU A 57 -14.41 -12.42 1.66
C GLU A 57 -13.50 -13.35 0.86
N ILE A 58 -12.57 -12.77 0.09
CA ILE A 58 -11.59 -13.54 -0.66
C ILE A 58 -10.77 -14.30 0.37
N ASP A 59 -11.00 -15.62 0.44
CA ASP A 59 -10.25 -16.51 1.31
C ASP A 59 -8.78 -16.46 0.89
N PHE A 60 -7.97 -15.75 1.68
CA PHE A 60 -6.54 -15.61 1.41
C PHE A 60 -5.85 -16.97 1.33
N THR A 61 -6.33 -17.97 2.07
CA THR A 61 -5.77 -19.33 2.06
C THR A 61 -5.88 -19.97 0.67
N ALA A 62 -7.02 -19.78 0.00
CA ALA A 62 -7.25 -20.27 -1.35
C ALA A 62 -6.33 -19.56 -2.36
N VAL A 63 -6.20 -18.23 -2.27
CA VAL A 63 -5.30 -17.45 -3.13
C VAL A 63 -3.83 -17.82 -2.88
N MET A 64 -3.45 -18.04 -1.62
CA MET A 64 -2.10 -18.44 -1.23
C MET A 64 -1.72 -19.80 -1.82
N ALA A 65 -2.67 -20.74 -1.93
CA ALA A 65 -2.45 -22.04 -2.57
C ALA A 65 -2.13 -21.93 -4.07
N GLU A 66 -2.54 -20.83 -4.71
CA GLU A 66 -2.29 -20.52 -6.12
C GLU A 66 -1.11 -19.55 -6.33
N GLY A 67 -0.44 -19.13 -5.26
CA GLY A 67 0.64 -18.14 -5.32
C GLY A 67 1.81 -18.56 -6.21
N ASP A 68 2.29 -17.63 -7.04
CA ASP A 68 3.41 -17.84 -7.96
C ASP A 68 4.69 -17.17 -7.45
N ALA A 69 5.69 -17.98 -7.08
CA ALA A 69 6.98 -17.50 -6.60
C ALA A 69 7.76 -16.67 -7.63
N ASP A 70 7.60 -16.92 -8.93
CA ASP A 70 8.29 -16.16 -9.98
C ASP A 70 7.70 -14.75 -10.11
N SER A 71 6.39 -14.63 -10.02
CA SER A 71 5.69 -13.35 -9.92
C SER A 71 5.98 -12.66 -8.60
N GLY A 72 6.05 -13.42 -7.50
CA GLY A 72 6.43 -12.97 -6.17
C GLY A 72 7.81 -12.34 -6.11
N SER A 73 8.79 -12.91 -6.82
CA SER A 73 10.14 -12.33 -6.96
C SER A 73 10.11 -10.92 -7.57
N LYS A 74 9.19 -10.68 -8.52
CA LYS A 74 9.00 -9.34 -9.12
C LYS A 74 8.37 -8.38 -8.12
N VAL A 75 7.39 -8.84 -7.34
CA VAL A 75 6.77 -8.04 -6.26
C VAL A 75 7.82 -7.69 -5.19
N PHE A 76 8.67 -8.64 -4.82
CA PHE A 76 9.74 -8.47 -3.82
C PHE A 76 10.75 -7.37 -4.19
N ARG A 77 10.85 -6.97 -5.47
CA ARG A 77 11.67 -5.81 -5.87
C ARG A 77 11.24 -4.51 -5.16
N LYS A 78 9.97 -4.40 -4.75
CA LYS A 78 9.45 -3.31 -3.91
C LYS A 78 10.04 -3.33 -2.48
N CYS A 79 10.53 -4.48 -2.03
CA CYS A 79 11.08 -4.74 -0.69
C CYS A 79 12.62 -4.69 -0.66
N ALA A 80 13.27 -5.01 -1.79
CA ALA A 80 14.73 -5.24 -1.90
C ALA A 80 15.62 -4.03 -1.56
N ALA A 81 15.06 -2.82 -1.59
CA ALA A 81 15.75 -1.61 -1.15
C ALA A 81 16.02 -1.62 0.37
N CYS A 82 15.13 -2.24 1.15
CA CYS A 82 15.21 -2.25 2.61
C CYS A 82 15.58 -3.62 3.17
N HIS A 83 15.21 -4.70 2.49
CA HIS A 83 15.34 -6.06 2.98
C HIS A 83 16.23 -6.92 2.08
N LYS A 84 16.92 -7.88 2.70
CA LYS A 84 17.71 -8.92 2.03
C LYS A 84 17.13 -10.30 2.37
N VAL A 85 17.52 -11.30 1.59
CA VAL A 85 17.15 -12.71 1.76
C VAL A 85 18.41 -13.59 1.82
N ASP A 86 19.48 -13.03 2.38
CA ASP A 86 20.80 -13.64 2.52
C ASP A 86 21.28 -13.66 3.99
N GLY A 87 20.37 -13.43 4.94
CA GLY A 87 20.65 -13.33 6.38
C GLY A 87 21.16 -11.96 6.84
N SER A 88 21.45 -11.02 5.94
CA SER A 88 21.98 -9.71 6.30
C SER A 88 20.89 -8.67 6.56
N ASN A 89 21.01 -7.94 7.68
CA ASN A 89 20.17 -6.79 7.99
C ASN A 89 20.60 -5.56 7.17
N ALA A 90 19.62 -4.75 6.76
CA ALA A 90 19.85 -3.49 6.07
C ALA A 90 19.00 -2.37 6.72
N VAL A 91 18.21 -1.62 5.93
CA VAL A 91 17.25 -0.65 6.49
C VAL A 91 16.16 -1.37 7.28
N GLY A 92 15.75 -2.56 6.81
CA GLY A 92 14.91 -3.51 7.53
C GLY A 92 15.68 -4.82 7.85
N PRO A 93 15.10 -5.71 8.66
CA PRO A 93 15.68 -7.01 8.96
C PRO A 93 15.74 -7.91 7.73
N HIS A 94 16.58 -8.93 7.74
CA HIS A 94 16.55 -9.96 6.70
C HIS A 94 15.21 -10.73 6.68
N LEU A 95 14.80 -11.20 5.50
CA LEU A 95 13.49 -11.84 5.27
C LEU A 95 13.59 -13.30 4.82
N ASP A 96 14.79 -13.85 4.64
CA ASP A 96 14.97 -15.30 4.57
C ASP A 96 14.46 -15.94 5.87
N GLY A 97 13.64 -16.98 5.73
CA GLY A 97 13.00 -17.65 6.87
C GLY A 97 12.03 -16.77 7.64
N VAL A 98 11.41 -15.76 7.02
CA VAL A 98 10.44 -14.89 7.72
C VAL A 98 9.08 -15.56 7.93
N VAL A 99 8.68 -16.45 7.03
CA VAL A 99 7.38 -17.13 7.15
C VAL A 99 7.41 -18.07 8.35
N ASP A 100 6.39 -17.97 9.20
CA ASP A 100 6.25 -18.64 10.49
C ASP A 100 7.31 -18.28 11.54
N ARG A 101 8.14 -17.27 11.29
CA ARG A 101 9.09 -16.74 12.29
C ARG A 101 8.39 -15.82 13.26
N ASP A 102 8.78 -15.88 14.53
CA ASP A 102 8.28 -15.00 15.58
C ASP A 102 8.41 -13.52 15.18
N ILE A 103 7.38 -12.74 15.48
CA ILE A 103 7.36 -11.30 15.18
C ILE A 103 8.47 -10.61 15.98
N ALA A 104 9.18 -9.69 15.33
CA ALA A 104 10.25 -8.91 15.93
C ALA A 104 11.42 -9.71 16.55
N SER A 105 11.77 -10.88 15.97
CA SER A 105 12.74 -11.82 16.54
C SER A 105 14.15 -11.83 15.90
N VAL A 106 14.41 -11.04 14.85
CA VAL A 106 15.74 -11.04 14.21
C VAL A 106 16.77 -10.37 15.14
N ASP A 107 17.79 -11.13 15.50
CA ASP A 107 18.87 -10.66 16.36
C ASP A 107 19.62 -9.47 15.74
N GLY A 108 19.93 -8.50 16.60
CA GLY A 108 20.70 -7.31 16.21
C GLY A 108 19.93 -6.28 15.38
N PHE A 109 18.64 -6.49 15.09
CA PHE A 109 17.79 -5.47 14.46
C PHE A 109 17.00 -4.65 15.48
N GLY A 110 17.00 -3.32 15.33
CA GLY A 110 16.24 -2.41 16.18
C GLY A 110 14.79 -2.24 15.73
N TYR A 111 13.89 -3.09 16.24
CA TYR A 111 12.46 -3.00 15.92
C TYR A 111 11.78 -1.78 16.55
N SER A 112 10.70 -1.30 15.91
CA SER A 112 9.81 -0.30 16.49
C SER A 112 9.04 -0.88 17.67
N GLY A 113 8.72 -0.04 18.67
CA GLY A 113 7.89 -0.42 19.81
C GLY A 113 6.56 -1.08 19.41
N ALA A 114 5.98 -0.65 18.28
CA ALA A 114 4.74 -1.20 17.73
C ALA A 114 4.85 -2.65 17.28
N LEU A 115 6.01 -3.10 16.80
CA LEU A 115 6.22 -4.49 16.37
C LEU A 115 6.66 -5.36 17.55
N THR A 116 7.46 -4.83 18.48
CA THR A 116 7.88 -5.57 19.68
C THR A 116 6.74 -5.82 20.67
N SER A 117 5.64 -5.07 20.58
CA SER A 117 4.45 -5.29 21.40
C SER A 117 3.50 -6.34 20.84
N LEU A 118 3.74 -6.82 19.61
CA LEU A 118 2.95 -7.88 19.01
C LEU A 118 3.50 -9.23 19.45
N GLU A 119 2.60 -10.19 19.62
CA GLU A 119 2.92 -11.57 19.97
C GLU A 119 2.58 -12.48 18.78
N GLY A 120 3.21 -13.65 18.73
CA GLY A 120 2.96 -14.64 17.69
C GLY A 120 4.01 -14.64 16.57
N ALA A 121 3.65 -15.27 15.46
CA ALA A 121 4.54 -15.52 14.32
C ALA A 121 3.96 -14.95 13.03
N TRP A 122 4.85 -14.71 12.06
CA TRP A 122 4.51 -14.26 10.72
C TRP A 122 3.94 -15.41 9.87
N THR A 123 2.74 -15.87 10.22
CA THR A 123 1.99 -16.80 9.35
C THR A 123 1.69 -16.13 8.01
N PRO A 124 1.36 -16.88 6.95
CA PRO A 124 0.96 -16.31 5.67
C PRO A 124 -0.18 -15.28 5.81
N GLU A 125 -1.15 -15.56 6.66
CA GLU A 125 -2.31 -14.69 6.92
C GLU A 125 -1.88 -13.39 7.61
N GLU A 126 -1.05 -13.48 8.64
CA GLU A 126 -0.54 -12.30 9.36
C GLU A 126 0.37 -11.44 8.46
N LEU A 127 1.20 -12.08 7.63
CA LEU A 127 1.98 -11.39 6.61
C LEU A 127 1.08 -10.69 5.60
N SER A 128 0.01 -11.34 5.13
CA SER A 128 -0.95 -10.74 4.20
C SER A 128 -1.66 -9.54 4.81
N ALA A 129 -2.11 -9.66 6.06
CA ALA A 129 -2.74 -8.57 6.80
C ALA A 129 -1.78 -7.38 6.98
N PHE A 130 -0.55 -7.64 7.42
CA PHE A 130 0.48 -6.61 7.59
C PHE A 130 0.86 -5.96 6.27
N LEU A 131 1.05 -6.74 5.20
CA LEU A 131 1.41 -6.24 3.88
C LEU A 131 0.27 -5.46 3.22
N THR A 132 -0.99 -5.66 3.61
CA THR A 132 -2.11 -4.84 3.10
C THR A 132 -1.94 -3.38 3.50
N SER A 133 -1.57 -3.12 4.76
CA SER A 133 -1.27 -1.78 5.27
C SER A 133 -0.42 -1.88 6.54
N PRO A 134 0.93 -1.74 6.45
CA PRO A 134 1.80 -1.89 7.61
C PRO A 134 1.47 -0.93 8.75
N LYS A 135 1.16 0.33 8.43
CA LYS A 135 0.77 1.34 9.41
C LYS A 135 -0.64 1.12 9.98
N GLY A 136 -1.53 0.49 9.21
CA GLY A 136 -2.86 0.13 9.67
C GLY A 136 -2.83 -1.06 10.63
N TYR A 137 -2.01 -2.07 10.31
CA TYR A 137 -1.84 -3.27 11.11
C TYR A 137 -1.04 -3.01 12.39
N ALA A 138 0.10 -2.33 12.30
CA ALA A 138 0.94 -1.95 13.44
C ALA A 138 1.15 -0.43 13.51
N PRO A 139 0.22 0.32 14.11
CA PRO A 139 0.34 1.77 14.27
C PRO A 139 1.62 2.16 15.01
N GLY A 140 2.48 2.95 14.36
CA GLY A 140 3.79 3.33 14.89
C GLY A 140 4.95 2.43 14.42
N THR A 141 4.69 1.48 13.51
CA THR A 141 5.77 0.78 12.81
C THR A 141 6.67 1.77 12.06
N THR A 142 7.98 1.51 12.10
CA THR A 142 8.98 2.30 11.36
C THR A 142 9.07 1.89 9.89
N MET A 143 8.37 0.83 9.47
CA MET A 143 8.32 0.41 8.08
C MET A 143 7.52 1.42 7.23
N GLY A 144 8.26 2.24 6.48
CA GLY A 144 7.70 3.28 5.60
C GLY A 144 7.09 2.77 4.28
N PHE A 145 6.38 1.64 4.31
CA PHE A 145 5.79 1.02 3.12
C PHE A 145 4.27 1.28 3.07
N ALA A 146 3.75 1.57 1.88
CA ALA A 146 2.33 1.91 1.69
C ALA A 146 1.39 0.70 1.72
N GLY A 147 1.92 -0.50 1.48
CA GLY A 147 1.15 -1.75 1.41
C GLY A 147 0.91 -2.25 -0.02
N LEU A 148 0.42 -3.49 -0.11
CA LEU A 148 0.04 -4.22 -1.31
C LEU A 148 -1.47 -4.49 -1.25
N ARG A 149 -2.25 -3.73 -2.03
CA ARG A 149 -3.72 -3.80 -2.01
C ARG A 149 -4.26 -5.08 -2.67
N LYS A 150 -3.61 -5.49 -3.77
CA LYS A 150 -3.96 -6.70 -4.51
C LYS A 150 -3.60 -7.93 -3.66
N VAL A 151 -4.55 -8.85 -3.51
CA VAL A 151 -4.37 -10.05 -2.68
C VAL A 151 -3.41 -11.03 -3.35
N GLU A 152 -3.41 -11.07 -4.67
CA GLU A 152 -2.53 -11.87 -5.52
C GLU A 152 -1.07 -11.44 -5.34
N ASP A 153 -0.78 -10.12 -5.38
CA ASP A 153 0.56 -9.59 -5.11
C ASP A 153 1.08 -10.03 -3.72
N ARG A 154 0.19 -10.17 -2.72
CA ARG A 154 0.55 -10.61 -1.37
C ARG A 154 0.80 -12.11 -1.32
N ALA A 155 -0.08 -12.91 -1.91
CA ALA A 155 0.10 -14.36 -2.01
C ALA A 155 1.39 -14.70 -2.74
N ASP A 156 1.64 -14.08 -3.89
CA ASP A 156 2.84 -14.28 -4.71
C ASP A 156 4.12 -13.94 -3.93
N VAL A 157 4.17 -12.77 -3.28
CA VAL A 157 5.40 -12.38 -2.53
C VAL A 157 5.63 -13.29 -1.32
N ILE A 158 4.57 -13.78 -0.67
CA ILE A 158 4.68 -14.74 0.43
C ILE A 158 5.16 -16.09 -0.11
N ALA A 159 4.67 -16.55 -1.25
CA ALA A 159 5.12 -17.78 -1.91
C ALA A 159 6.61 -17.70 -2.29
N TYR A 160 7.04 -16.54 -2.81
CA TYR A 160 8.45 -16.28 -3.05
C TYR A 160 9.26 -16.33 -1.75
N LEU A 161 8.80 -15.70 -0.66
CA LEU A 161 9.49 -15.73 0.63
C LEU A 161 9.62 -17.15 1.20
N GLN A 162 8.60 -17.99 1.04
CA GLN A 162 8.66 -19.41 1.37
C GLN A 162 9.73 -20.13 0.52
N SER A 163 9.82 -19.82 -0.77
CA SER A 163 10.79 -20.48 -1.68
C SER A 163 12.25 -20.15 -1.38
N VAL A 164 12.52 -18.98 -0.79
CA VAL A 164 13.89 -18.53 -0.44
C VAL A 164 14.23 -18.78 1.03
N SER A 165 13.29 -19.33 1.80
CA SER A 165 13.51 -19.78 3.17
C SER A 165 14.16 -21.17 3.13
N ASN A 166 15.43 -21.27 3.53
CA ASN A 166 16.13 -22.56 3.72
C ASN A 166 16.12 -22.94 5.20
#